data_AF-A0A1Y1YG47-F1
#
_entry.id   AF-A0A1Y1YG47-F1
#
_cell.length_a   1.000
_cell.length_b   1.000
_cell.length_c   1.000
_cell.angle_alpha   90.00
_cell.angle_beta   90.00
_cell.angle_gamma   90.00
#
_symmetry.space_group_name_H-M   'P 1'
#
loop_
_entity.id
_entity.type
_entity.pdbx_description
1 polymer ?
#
loop_
_entity_poly.entity_id
_entity_poly.type
_entity_poly.pdbx_seq_one_letter_code
_entity_poly.pdbx_strand_id
1 'polypeptide(L)'
;IHPPSSIMAPAVSSRAEVRIKAKADDVWAKLIDTSTWSAWNTFVPQAEPIDENDDPKIFKLGTRRRFTAKIHGRSFLLIQKVVEFTTPNDPGIVSKVYRISWAVQGYPHFAFNTLRFNEIEQIETDDGPECVYRTGEDQYGPIAYIVKPIFGSAVEKGLNDWANDLKKAVETQTALNDAAPTQ
;
A
#
# COMPACT_ATOMS: atom_id res chain seq x y z
N ILE A 1 -16.47 33.28 -3.04
CA ILE A 1 -15.59 32.16 -3.47
C ILE A 1 -16.06 30.94 -2.70
N HIS A 2 -16.72 29.99 -3.37
CA HIS A 2 -17.21 28.77 -2.74
C HIS A 2 -16.04 27.95 -2.18
N PRO A 3 -16.18 27.27 -1.04
CA PRO A 3 -15.22 26.25 -0.66
C PRO A 3 -15.29 25.11 -1.70
N PRO A 4 -14.14 24.55 -2.12
CA PRO A 4 -14.13 23.48 -3.10
C PRO A 4 -14.78 22.21 -2.51
N SER A 5 -15.66 21.64 -3.32
CA SER A 5 -16.18 20.26 -3.36
C SER A 5 -16.12 19.46 -2.06
N SER A 6 -17.29 19.16 -1.48
CA SER A 6 -17.40 18.10 -0.47
C SER A 6 -16.85 16.80 -1.07
N ILE A 7 -15.65 16.40 -0.67
CA ILE A 7 -15.19 15.02 -0.88
C ILE A 7 -16.16 14.18 -0.05
N MET A 8 -17.04 13.42 -0.70
CA MET A 8 -17.94 12.52 0.02
C MET A 8 -17.09 11.62 0.92
N ALA A 9 -17.49 11.48 2.18
CA ALA A 9 -16.84 10.54 3.07
C ALA A 9 -16.95 9.11 2.50
N PRO A 10 -15.92 8.27 2.66
CA PRO A 10 -16.01 6.87 2.26
C PRO A 10 -17.14 6.18 3.01
N ALA A 11 -17.86 5.29 2.32
CA ALA A 11 -18.88 4.44 2.93
C ALA A 11 -18.26 3.45 3.92
N VAL A 12 -17.06 2.97 3.60
CA VAL A 12 -16.25 2.08 4.44
C VAL A 12 -14.81 2.54 4.34
N SER A 13 -14.17 2.69 5.50
CA SER A 13 -12.74 2.99 5.60
C SER A 13 -12.12 2.00 6.58
N SER A 14 -11.11 1.28 6.11
CA SER A 14 -10.31 0.35 6.91
C SER A 14 -8.85 0.76 6.83
N ARG A 15 -8.13 0.66 7.96
CA ARG A 15 -6.76 1.16 8.12
C ARG A 15 -5.94 0.23 8.99
N ALA A 16 -4.64 0.19 8.73
CA ALA A 16 -3.63 -0.33 9.65
C ALA A 16 -2.44 0.65 9.66
N GLU A 17 -1.78 0.74 10.82
CA GLU A 17 -0.62 1.60 11.03
C GLU A 17 0.41 0.84 11.86
N VAL A 18 1.69 0.96 11.50
CA VAL A 18 2.81 0.42 12.27
C VAL A 18 4.00 1.38 12.24
N ARG A 19 4.79 1.39 13.33
CA ARG A 19 6.11 2.02 13.36
C ARG A 19 7.17 1.02 12.90
N ILE A 20 8.08 1.45 12.04
CA ILE A 20 9.16 0.63 11.49
C ILE A 20 10.49 1.30 11.84
N LYS A 21 11.41 0.53 12.43
CA LYS A 21 12.78 0.95 12.76
C LYS A 21 13.67 0.86 11.53
N ALA A 22 13.40 1.73 10.56
CA ALA A 22 14.15 1.85 9.33
C ALA A 22 13.96 3.24 8.71
N LYS A 23 14.81 3.59 7.75
CA LYS A 23 14.62 4.79 6.93
C LYS A 23 13.40 4.60 6.02
N ALA A 24 12.65 5.68 5.82
CA ALA A 24 11.49 5.68 4.94
C ALA A 24 11.83 5.25 3.51
N ASP A 25 13.04 5.59 3.02
CA ASP A 25 13.53 5.17 1.70
C ASP A 25 13.68 3.65 1.57
N ASP A 26 14.18 2.98 2.60
CA ASP A 26 14.36 1.53 2.61
C ASP A 26 12.99 0.82 2.61
N VAL A 27 12.05 1.36 3.41
CA VAL A 27 10.67 0.86 3.44
C VAL A 27 9.98 1.10 2.10
N TRP A 28 10.18 2.26 1.47
CA TRP A 28 9.61 2.59 0.16
C TRP A 28 10.15 1.66 -0.92
N ALA A 29 11.47 1.47 -0.98
CA ALA A 29 12.11 0.57 -1.93
C ALA A 29 11.58 -0.87 -1.79
N LYS A 30 11.43 -1.36 -0.56
CA LYS A 30 10.85 -2.68 -0.30
C LYS A 30 9.39 -2.79 -0.73
N LEU A 31 8.60 -1.75 -0.45
CA LEU A 31 7.18 -1.69 -0.75
C LEU A 31 6.92 -1.73 -2.27
N ILE A 32 7.66 -0.94 -3.05
CA ILE A 32 7.39 -0.81 -4.49
C ILE A 32 7.99 -1.95 -5.32
N ASP A 33 8.95 -2.71 -4.78
CA ASP A 33 9.51 -3.88 -5.45
C ASP A 33 8.61 -5.11 -5.28
N THR A 34 7.62 -5.19 -6.17
CA THR A 34 6.64 -6.28 -6.22
C THR A 34 7.24 -7.66 -6.40
N SER A 35 8.47 -7.76 -6.94
CA SER A 35 9.13 -9.06 -7.13
C SER A 35 9.48 -9.74 -5.82
N THR A 36 9.55 -8.98 -4.73
CA THR A 36 9.85 -9.50 -3.38
C THR A 36 8.62 -9.87 -2.57
N TRP A 37 7.42 -9.45 -2.99
CA TRP A 37 6.20 -9.54 -2.17
C TRP A 37 5.88 -10.97 -1.75
N SER A 38 6.11 -11.96 -2.61
CA SER A 38 5.85 -13.37 -2.30
C SER A 38 6.64 -13.90 -1.09
N ALA A 39 7.77 -13.27 -0.76
CA ALA A 39 8.61 -13.66 0.37
C ALA A 39 8.18 -13.03 1.71
N TRP A 40 7.38 -11.97 1.69
CA TRP A 40 7.01 -11.25 2.91
C TRP A 40 5.51 -10.93 3.04
N ASN A 41 4.83 -10.52 1.99
CA ASN A 41 3.44 -10.07 2.04
C ASN A 41 2.46 -11.26 2.00
N THR A 42 1.99 -11.69 3.16
CA THR A 42 1.05 -12.83 3.24
C THR A 42 -0.35 -12.50 2.73
N PHE A 43 -0.75 -11.23 2.75
CA PHE A 43 -2.05 -10.78 2.29
C PHE A 43 -2.12 -10.59 0.77
N VAL A 44 -1.12 -9.94 0.17
CA VAL A 44 -1.01 -9.73 -1.29
C VAL A 44 0.38 -10.14 -1.76
N PRO A 45 0.64 -11.45 -1.96
CA PRO A 45 1.96 -11.93 -2.35
C PRO A 45 2.37 -11.60 -3.79
N GLN A 46 1.47 -11.14 -4.66
CA GLN A 46 1.75 -10.90 -6.07
C GLN A 46 0.97 -9.69 -6.63
N ALA A 47 1.64 -8.93 -7.49
CA ALA A 47 1.08 -7.81 -8.25
C ALA A 47 1.68 -7.77 -9.68
N GLU A 48 1.05 -8.48 -10.61
CA GLU A 48 1.57 -8.68 -11.97
C GLU A 48 1.18 -7.53 -12.92
N PRO A 49 2.10 -7.03 -13.76
CA PRO A 49 1.75 -6.06 -14.80
C PRO A 49 0.72 -6.65 -15.76
N ILE A 50 -0.30 -5.86 -16.11
CA ILE A 50 -1.26 -6.25 -17.17
C ILE A 50 -1.14 -5.38 -18.42
N ASP A 51 -0.42 -4.27 -18.34
CA ASP A 51 -0.14 -3.40 -19.47
C ASP A 51 1.19 -3.83 -20.13
N GLU A 52 1.22 -3.95 -21.45
CA GLU A 52 2.33 -4.56 -22.21
C GLU A 52 3.70 -3.89 -22.01
N ASN A 53 3.71 -2.59 -21.67
CA ASN A 53 4.92 -1.78 -21.48
C ASN A 53 5.17 -1.38 -20.02
N ASP A 54 4.49 -2.04 -19.07
CA ASP A 54 4.71 -1.76 -17.65
C ASP A 54 5.95 -2.51 -17.13
N ASP A 55 6.74 -1.84 -16.31
CA ASP A 55 7.94 -2.45 -15.72
C ASP A 55 7.49 -3.52 -14.72
N PRO A 56 7.87 -4.79 -14.84
CA PRO A 56 7.35 -5.83 -13.97
C PRO A 56 7.67 -5.59 -12.49
N LYS A 57 8.73 -4.84 -12.17
CA LYS A 57 9.21 -4.65 -10.79
C LYS A 57 8.71 -3.37 -10.15
N ILE A 58 8.64 -2.27 -10.89
CA ILE A 58 8.40 -0.93 -10.34
C ILE A 58 7.06 -0.37 -10.85
N PHE A 59 6.29 0.24 -9.95
CA PHE A 59 5.03 0.90 -10.27
C PHE A 59 5.24 2.22 -11.03
N LYS A 60 4.27 2.58 -11.88
CA LYS A 60 4.19 3.88 -12.55
C LYS A 60 2.77 4.41 -12.46
N LEU A 61 2.62 5.73 -12.38
CA LEU A 61 1.30 6.36 -12.35
C LEU A 61 0.49 5.96 -13.59
N GLY A 62 -0.77 5.58 -13.40
CA GLY A 62 -1.69 5.20 -14.45
C GLY A 62 -1.59 3.74 -14.92
N THR A 63 -0.55 3.00 -14.55
CA THR A 63 -0.44 1.58 -14.93
C THR A 63 -1.34 0.68 -14.09
N ARG A 64 -1.67 -0.47 -14.64
CA ARG A 64 -2.58 -1.45 -14.03
C ARG A 64 -1.84 -2.73 -13.67
N ARG A 65 -2.29 -3.33 -12.58
CA ARG A 65 -1.71 -4.53 -11.99
C ARG A 65 -2.80 -5.50 -11.58
N ARG A 66 -2.55 -6.79 -11.75
CA ARG A 66 -3.38 -7.85 -11.20
C ARG A 66 -2.82 -8.26 -9.84
N PHE A 67 -3.56 -7.92 -8.80
CA PHE A 67 -3.21 -8.28 -7.43
C PHE A 67 -3.81 -9.64 -7.12
N THR A 68 -3.01 -10.51 -6.49
CA THR A 68 -3.49 -11.77 -5.91
C THR A 68 -3.63 -11.57 -4.41
N ALA A 69 -4.85 -11.30 -3.93
CA ALA A 69 -5.12 -11.21 -2.50
C ALA A 69 -5.46 -12.60 -1.93
N LYS A 70 -4.92 -12.92 -0.75
CA LYS A 70 -5.16 -14.15 -0.01
C LYS A 70 -6.08 -13.85 1.17
N ILE A 71 -7.30 -14.38 1.14
CA ILE A 71 -8.29 -14.23 2.21
C ILE A 71 -8.84 -15.61 2.56
N HIS A 72 -8.74 -16.01 3.83
CA HIS A 72 -9.20 -17.31 4.34
C HIS A 72 -8.73 -18.50 3.50
N GLY A 73 -7.46 -18.48 3.08
CA GLY A 73 -6.86 -19.53 2.23
C GLY A 73 -7.31 -19.52 0.77
N ARG A 74 -8.19 -18.60 0.36
CA ARG A 74 -8.62 -18.43 -1.03
C ARG A 74 -7.87 -17.28 -1.70
N SER A 75 -7.65 -17.42 -3.01
CA SER A 75 -7.10 -16.37 -3.86
C SER A 75 -8.21 -15.54 -4.51
N PHE A 76 -8.08 -14.22 -4.43
CA PHE A 76 -8.92 -13.26 -5.13
C PHE A 76 -8.05 -12.45 -6.07
N LEU A 77 -8.42 -12.40 -7.35
CA LEU A 77 -7.73 -11.60 -8.37
C LEU A 77 -8.44 -10.27 -8.55
N LEU A 78 -7.71 -9.18 -8.37
CA LEU A 78 -8.24 -7.82 -8.45
C LEU A 78 -7.37 -7.00 -9.39
N ILE A 79 -7.97 -6.30 -10.35
CA ILE A 79 -7.23 -5.34 -11.17
C ILE A 79 -7.21 -4.02 -10.43
N GLN A 80 -6.02 -3.48 -10.22
CA GLN A 80 -5.80 -2.20 -9.55
C GLN A 80 -4.99 -1.27 -10.45
N LYS A 81 -5.40 -0.01 -10.53
CA LYS A 81 -4.70 1.04 -11.29
C LYS A 81 -4.00 1.98 -10.32
N VAL A 82 -2.72 2.28 -10.55
CA VAL A 82 -2.00 3.31 -9.78
C VAL A 82 -2.60 4.68 -10.09
N VAL A 83 -3.12 5.36 -9.08
CA VAL A 83 -3.78 6.68 -9.22
C VAL A 83 -3.06 7.79 -8.46
N GLU A 84 -2.11 7.43 -7.61
CA GLU A 84 -1.22 8.35 -6.92
C GLU A 84 0.14 7.66 -6.77
N PHE A 85 1.22 8.39 -7.02
CA PHE A 85 2.58 7.88 -6.86
C PHE A 85 3.51 9.04 -6.53
N THR A 86 3.64 9.28 -5.24
CA THR A 86 4.38 10.38 -4.61
C THR A 86 5.65 9.79 -4.02
N THR A 87 6.81 10.14 -4.59
CA THR A 87 8.08 9.47 -4.32
C THR A 87 9.04 10.34 -3.49
N PRO A 88 10.05 9.75 -2.83
CA PRO A 88 11.07 10.51 -2.11
C PRO A 88 11.83 11.55 -2.94
N ASN A 89 11.87 11.36 -4.26
CA ASN A 89 12.65 12.18 -5.19
C ASN A 89 11.82 13.29 -5.86
N ASP A 90 10.53 13.41 -5.52
CA ASP A 90 9.66 14.37 -6.19
C ASP A 90 10.02 15.82 -5.79
N PRO A 91 10.35 16.70 -6.76
CA PRO A 91 10.74 18.07 -6.49
C PRO A 91 9.56 18.86 -5.94
N GLY A 92 9.67 19.33 -4.70
CA GLY A 92 8.63 20.13 -4.01
C GLY A 92 7.97 19.43 -2.83
N ILE A 93 8.32 18.17 -2.57
CA ILE A 93 7.90 17.49 -1.35
C ILE A 93 8.74 18.00 -0.17
N VAL A 94 8.14 18.86 0.65
CA VAL A 94 8.73 19.34 1.91
C VAL A 94 8.51 18.32 3.03
N SER A 95 7.41 17.56 2.98
CA SER A 95 7.10 16.50 3.96
C SER A 95 7.74 15.19 3.55
N LYS A 96 8.48 14.49 4.42
CA LYS A 96 9.02 13.15 4.15
C LYS A 96 7.93 12.06 4.14
N VAL A 97 6.86 12.31 3.38
CA VAL A 97 5.66 11.48 3.23
C VAL A 97 5.63 10.95 1.81
N TYR A 98 5.77 9.63 1.65
CA TYR A 98 5.72 8.92 0.38
C TYR A 98 4.40 8.18 0.29
N ARG A 99 3.79 8.17 -0.89
CA ARG A 99 2.45 7.62 -1.03
C ARG A 99 2.25 6.96 -2.38
N ILE A 100 1.67 5.77 -2.34
CA ILE A 100 1.13 5.10 -3.52
C ILE A 100 -0.32 4.74 -3.25
N SER A 101 -1.20 5.11 -4.17
CA SER A 101 -2.62 4.77 -4.11
C SER A 101 -3.06 4.02 -5.36
N TRP A 102 -3.98 3.08 -5.18
CA TRP A 102 -4.53 2.27 -6.25
C TRP A 102 -6.05 2.28 -6.26
N ALA A 103 -6.64 2.42 -7.44
CA ALA A 103 -8.06 2.29 -7.64
C ALA A 103 -8.41 0.89 -8.18
N VAL A 104 -9.32 0.18 -7.51
CA VAL A 104 -9.90 -1.08 -8.02
C VAL A 104 -10.63 -0.81 -9.33
N GLN A 105 -10.40 -1.65 -10.33
CA GLN A 105 -10.99 -1.57 -11.67
C GLN A 105 -12.06 -2.67 -11.86
N GLY A 106 -12.87 -2.54 -12.91
CA GLY A 106 -13.84 -3.56 -13.32
C GLY A 106 -15.28 -3.34 -12.82
N TYR A 107 -15.52 -2.26 -12.06
CA TYR A 107 -16.84 -1.84 -11.64
C TYR A 107 -17.12 -0.40 -12.13
N PRO A 108 -18.37 -0.06 -12.48
CA PRO A 108 -18.74 1.32 -12.69
C PRO A 108 -18.47 2.15 -11.43
N HIS A 109 -17.79 3.29 -11.57
CA HIS A 109 -17.33 4.09 -10.42
C HIS A 109 -18.48 4.55 -9.50
N PHE A 110 -19.68 4.76 -10.04
CA PHE A 110 -20.86 5.12 -9.25
C PHE A 110 -21.37 3.96 -8.37
N ALA A 111 -21.07 2.71 -8.74
CA ALA A 111 -21.54 1.52 -8.07
C ALA A 111 -20.54 1.02 -7.01
N PHE A 112 -19.26 0.99 -7.38
CA PHE A 112 -18.17 0.63 -6.48
C PHE A 112 -16.90 1.36 -6.91
N ASN A 113 -16.38 2.20 -6.03
CA ASN A 113 -15.08 2.80 -6.18
C ASN A 113 -14.28 2.49 -4.92
N THR A 114 -13.06 2.00 -5.09
CA THR A 114 -12.23 1.56 -3.97
C THR A 114 -10.82 2.07 -4.17
N LEU A 115 -10.33 2.85 -3.23
CA LEU A 115 -8.99 3.40 -3.21
C LEU A 115 -8.20 2.71 -2.10
N ARG A 116 -7.24 1.89 -2.47
CA ARG A 116 -6.20 1.42 -1.56
C ARG A 116 -5.07 2.42 -1.52
N PHE A 117 -4.42 2.60 -0.39
CA PHE A 117 -3.19 3.38 -0.32
C PHE A 117 -2.19 2.76 0.64
N ASN A 118 -0.93 3.08 0.39
CA ASN A 118 0.18 2.89 1.30
C ASN A 118 0.91 4.22 1.42
N GLU A 119 1.19 4.62 2.66
CA GLU A 119 1.83 5.88 3.02
C GLU A 119 2.96 5.61 4.00
N ILE A 120 4.09 6.27 3.80
CA ILE A 120 5.26 6.20 4.69
C ILE A 120 5.61 7.62 5.10
N GLU A 121 5.74 7.87 6.39
CA GLU A 121 6.17 9.14 6.95
C GLU A 121 7.45 8.94 7.76
N GLN A 122 8.56 9.57 7.35
CA GLN A 122 9.79 9.55 8.14
C GLN A 122 9.59 10.31 9.46
N ILE A 123 10.02 9.70 10.55
CA ILE A 123 10.09 10.31 11.87
C ILE A 123 11.56 10.49 12.25
N GLU A 124 11.87 11.62 12.89
CA GLU A 124 13.18 11.87 13.48
C GLU A 124 13.12 11.44 14.94
N THR A 125 14.01 10.52 15.34
CA THR A 125 14.11 10.02 16.72
C THR A 125 15.57 10.03 17.16
N ASP A 126 15.79 10.10 18.47
CA ASP A 126 17.13 10.05 19.07
C ASP A 126 17.79 8.66 18.91
N ASP A 127 16.98 7.61 18.77
CA ASP A 127 17.41 6.21 18.69
C ASP A 127 17.74 5.74 17.25
N GLY A 128 17.69 6.65 16.28
CA GLY A 128 17.96 6.38 14.86
C GLY A 128 16.77 6.64 13.94
N PRO A 129 16.87 6.25 12.66
CA PRO A 129 15.79 6.48 11.70
C PRO A 129 14.60 5.54 11.96
N GLU A 130 13.43 6.12 12.16
CA GLU A 130 12.14 5.39 12.21
C GLU A 130 11.16 5.99 11.20
N CYS A 131 10.18 5.22 10.76
CA CYS A 131 9.05 5.75 10.00
C CYS A 131 7.72 5.18 10.49
N VAL A 132 6.64 5.92 10.24
CA VAL A 132 5.28 5.40 10.35
C VAL A 132 4.82 4.95 8.98
N TYR A 133 4.41 3.69 8.89
CA TYR A 133 3.76 3.12 7.72
C TYR A 133 2.27 3.00 7.96
N ARG A 134 1.47 3.52 7.02
CA ARG A 134 0.01 3.42 7.01
C ARG A 134 -0.43 2.71 5.74
N THR A 135 -1.37 1.79 5.88
CA THR A 135 -2.05 1.15 4.76
C THR A 135 -3.54 1.18 4.98
N GLY A 136 -4.31 1.33 3.90
CA GLY A 136 -5.73 1.49 4.03
C GLY A 136 -6.48 1.27 2.74
N GLU A 137 -7.79 1.10 2.90
CA GLU A 137 -8.73 1.06 1.79
C GLU A 137 -9.95 1.92 2.10
N ASP A 138 -10.31 2.80 1.16
CA ASP A 138 -11.52 3.60 1.16
C ASP A 138 -12.48 3.10 0.09
N GLN A 139 -13.66 2.67 0.50
CA GLN A 139 -14.69 2.16 -0.38
C GLN A 139 -15.86 3.15 -0.44
N TYR A 140 -16.32 3.40 -1.66
CA TYR A 140 -17.40 4.32 -1.99
C TYR A 140 -18.45 3.60 -2.84
N GLY A 141 -19.67 4.14 -2.81
CA GLY A 141 -20.79 3.64 -3.59
C GLY A 141 -21.60 2.56 -2.87
N PRO A 142 -22.77 2.20 -3.43
CA PRO A 142 -23.73 1.29 -2.79
C PRO A 142 -23.19 -0.12 -2.54
N ILE A 143 -22.30 -0.63 -3.40
CA ILE A 143 -21.74 -1.98 -3.25
C ILE A 143 -20.86 -2.08 -1.99
N ALA A 144 -20.24 -0.99 -1.55
CA ALA A 144 -19.40 -0.98 -0.34
C ALA A 144 -20.17 -1.42 0.91
N TYR A 145 -21.44 -1.01 1.04
CA TYR A 145 -22.31 -1.40 2.15
C TYR A 145 -22.65 -2.90 2.15
N ILE A 146 -22.59 -3.55 0.98
CA ILE A 146 -22.83 -5.00 0.82
C ILE A 146 -21.56 -5.79 1.11
N VAL A 147 -20.40 -5.29 0.68
CA VAL A 147 -19.10 -5.97 0.83
C VAL A 147 -18.64 -5.96 2.29
N LYS A 148 -18.87 -4.87 3.03
CA LYS A 148 -18.44 -4.73 4.43
C LYS A 148 -18.80 -5.90 5.35
N PRO A 149 -20.07 -6.34 5.47
CA PRO A 149 -20.41 -7.45 6.36
C PRO A 149 -19.81 -8.79 5.94
N ILE A 150 -19.47 -8.96 4.65
CA ILE A 150 -18.96 -10.23 4.11
C ILE A 150 -17.44 -10.31 4.27
N PHE A 151 -16.73 -9.22 4.00
CA PHE A 151 -15.27 -9.20 3.91
C PHE A 151 -14.58 -8.22 4.85
N GLY A 152 -15.31 -7.37 5.57
CA GLY A 152 -14.73 -6.26 6.36
C GLY A 152 -13.66 -6.70 7.33
N SER A 153 -13.94 -7.68 8.18
CA SER A 153 -12.95 -8.21 9.14
C SER A 153 -11.76 -8.88 8.45
N ALA A 154 -11.98 -9.52 7.30
CA ALA A 154 -10.92 -10.15 6.53
C ALA A 154 -10.02 -9.11 5.84
N VAL A 155 -10.58 -8.01 5.35
CA VAL A 155 -9.84 -6.88 4.76
C VAL A 155 -9.06 -6.16 5.84
N GLU A 156 -9.66 -5.87 6.99
CA GLU A 156 -8.96 -5.28 8.14
C GLU A 156 -7.80 -6.15 8.61
N LYS A 157 -8.03 -7.46 8.75
CA LYS A 157 -6.95 -8.41 9.07
C LYS A 157 -5.86 -8.38 7.99
N GLY A 158 -6.23 -8.42 6.71
CA GLY A 158 -5.27 -8.39 5.60
C GLY A 158 -4.41 -7.12 5.58
N LEU A 159 -5.01 -5.95 5.86
CA LEU A 159 -4.28 -4.69 5.98
C LEU A 159 -3.30 -4.71 7.17
N ASN A 160 -3.70 -5.29 8.31
CA ASN A 160 -2.81 -5.49 9.45
C ASN A 160 -1.68 -6.48 9.12
N ASP A 161 -1.98 -7.58 8.45
CA ASP A 161 -0.98 -8.57 8.01
C ASP A 161 0.04 -7.90 7.07
N TRP A 162 -0.42 -7.15 6.06
CA TRP A 162 0.46 -6.39 5.15
C TRP A 162 1.40 -5.47 5.93
N ALA A 163 0.86 -4.64 6.84
CA ALA A 163 1.67 -3.69 7.61
C ALA A 163 2.72 -4.37 8.47
N ASN A 164 2.34 -5.41 9.22
CA ASN A 164 3.24 -6.14 10.10
C ASN A 164 4.29 -6.95 9.32
N ASP A 165 3.90 -7.55 8.20
CA ASP A 165 4.81 -8.29 7.34
C ASP A 165 5.88 -7.39 6.72
N LEU A 166 5.49 -6.19 6.24
CA LEU A 166 6.44 -5.21 5.71
C LEU A 166 7.42 -4.76 6.79
N LYS A 167 6.91 -4.41 7.99
CA LYS A 167 7.73 -4.06 9.15
C LYS A 167 8.78 -5.13 9.42
N LYS A 168 8.33 -6.38 9.59
CA LYS A 168 9.21 -7.52 9.89
C LYS A 168 10.27 -7.71 8.80
N ALA A 169 9.88 -7.64 7.53
CA ALA A 169 10.78 -7.85 6.41
C ALA A 169 11.89 -6.78 6.34
N VAL A 170 11.52 -5.51 6.51
CA VAL A 170 12.49 -4.41 6.46
C VAL A 170 13.40 -4.43 7.69
N GLU A 171 12.86 -4.58 8.90
CA GLU A 171 13.68 -4.60 10.12
C GLU A 171 14.65 -5.78 10.16
N THR A 172 14.25 -6.94 9.62
CA THR A 172 15.16 -8.09 9.46
C THR A 172 16.27 -7.76 8.47
N GLN A 173 15.95 -7.10 7.35
CA GLN A 173 16.95 -6.71 6.35
C GLN A 173 17.93 -5.67 6.91
N THR A 174 17.46 -4.69 7.67
CA THR A 174 18.31 -3.70 8.35
C THR A 174 19.26 -4.38 9.33
N ALA A 175 18.73 -5.26 10.21
CA ALA A 175 19.57 -5.97 11.19
C ALA A 175 20.63 -6.85 10.53
N LEU A 176 20.32 -7.48 9.39
CA LEU A 176 21.30 -8.27 8.62
C LEU A 176 22.39 -7.39 8.00
N ASN A 177 22.02 -6.21 7.49
CA ASN A 177 22.98 -5.26 6.92
C ASN A 177 23.92 -4.68 7.99
N ASP A 178 23.40 -4.38 9.18
CA ASP A 178 24.20 -3.86 10.30
C ASP A 178 25.16 -4.92 10.88
N ALA A 179 24.80 -6.19 10.79
CA ALA A 179 25.62 -7.32 11.26
C ALA A 179 26.71 -7.75 10.25
N ALA A 180 26.61 -7.34 8.99
CA ALA A 180 27.61 -7.64 7.98
C ALA A 180 28.81 -6.67 8.13
N PRO A 181 30.04 -7.16 8.39
CA PRO A 181 31.20 -6.27 8.45
C PRO A 181 31.40 -5.62 7.09
N THR A 182 31.49 -4.28 7.07
CA THR A 182 31.87 -3.50 5.89
C THR A 182 33.16 -4.07 5.32
N GLN A 183 33.10 -4.66 4.11
CA GLN A 183 34.28 -5.05 3.36
C GLN A 183 35.01 -3.82 2.80
#